data_AF-A0A800M4G2-F1
#
_entry.id   AF-A0A800M4G2-F1
#
_cell.length_a   1.000
_cell.length_b   1.000
_cell.length_c   1.000
_cell.angle_alpha   90.00
_cell.angle_beta   90.00
_cell.angle_gamma   90.00
#
_symmetry.space_group_name_H-M   'P 1'
#
loop_
_entity.id
_entity.type
_entity.pdbx_description
1 polymer ?
#
loop_
_entity_poly.entity_id
_entity_poly.type
_entity_poly.pdbx_seq_one_letter_code
_entity_poly.pdbx_strand_id
1 'polypeptide(L)'
;MQQTILALAAVLVFSLYALSRHGADASRERLAITAEVETAAVGIARERLHEITTRSYDEADIGRDGARTSTVGLTSPSNFGRDTGESSEPSFDDIDDFHGRARPDTVRWNNRDLVFRDSVSVRYVVPETAAPSSSATLAKEITVTVTAARAGFIGTPEVAARLRRIVTPTADVSHSMS
;
A
#
# COMPACT_ATOMS: atom_id res chain seq x y z
N MET A 1 57.24 31.04 11.00
CA MET A 1 56.50 30.73 9.75
C MET A 1 56.14 29.25 9.61
N GLN A 2 56.92 28.30 10.13
CA GLN A 2 56.57 26.87 10.07
C GLN A 2 55.36 26.49 10.94
N GLN A 3 55.20 27.12 12.12
CA GLN A 3 54.04 26.91 13.00
C GLN A 3 52.70 27.35 12.38
N THR A 4 52.69 28.44 11.60
CA THR A 4 51.44 28.95 10.99
C THR A 4 50.95 28.06 9.86
N ILE A 5 51.84 27.46 9.09
CA ILE A 5 51.50 26.49 8.03
C ILE A 5 50.93 25.22 8.64
N LEU A 6 51.54 24.72 9.72
CA LEU A 6 51.06 23.54 10.44
C LEU A 6 49.67 23.78 11.07
N ALA A 7 49.42 24.97 11.62
CA ALA A 7 48.12 25.34 12.16
C ALA A 7 47.03 25.38 11.07
N LEU A 8 47.32 25.96 9.90
CA LEU A 8 46.38 25.99 8.77
C LEU A 8 46.09 24.59 8.22
N ALA A 9 47.11 23.74 8.10
CA ALA A 9 46.93 22.35 7.69
C ALA A 9 46.08 21.56 8.69
N ALA A 10 46.30 21.75 9.99
CA ALA A 10 45.50 21.13 11.04
C ALA A 10 44.02 21.55 10.98
N VAL A 11 43.75 22.85 10.78
CA VAL A 11 42.38 23.37 10.61
C VAL A 11 41.73 22.76 9.36
N LEU A 12 42.44 22.70 8.23
CA LEU A 12 41.92 22.11 6.99
C LEU A 12 41.54 20.63 7.17
N VAL A 13 42.44 19.83 7.76
CA VAL A 13 42.19 18.41 8.03
C VAL A 13 41.00 18.24 8.98
N PHE A 14 40.92 19.07 10.02
CA PHE A 14 39.78 19.06 10.93
C PHE A 14 38.47 19.43 10.23
N SER A 15 38.46 20.44 9.35
CA SER A 15 37.27 20.81 8.57
C SER A 15 36.81 19.69 7.64
N LEU A 16 37.74 19.01 6.96
CA LEU A 16 37.42 17.87 6.11
C LEU A 16 36.84 16.70 6.92
N TYR A 17 37.42 16.43 8.10
CA TYR A 17 36.90 15.42 9.02
C TYR A 17 35.49 15.77 9.52
N ALA A 18 35.27 17.01 9.96
CA ALA A 18 33.96 17.48 10.41
C ALA A 18 32.91 17.37 9.30
N LEU A 19 33.24 17.78 8.07
CA LEU A 19 32.34 17.66 6.92
C LEU A 19 32.00 16.19 6.60
N SER A 20 33.00 15.31 6.64
CA SER A 20 32.80 13.87 6.46
C SER A 20 31.87 13.30 7.53
N ARG A 21 32.04 13.71 8.79
CA ARG A 21 31.20 13.27 9.90
C ARG A 21 29.75 13.77 9.74
N HIS A 22 29.56 15.03 9.40
CA HIS A 22 28.24 15.59 9.11
C HIS A 22 27.55 14.89 7.95
N GLY A 23 28.29 14.57 6.87
CA GLY A 23 27.75 13.78 5.76
C GLY A 23 27.31 12.39 6.18
N ALA A 24 28.09 11.72 7.03
CA ALA A 24 27.73 10.41 7.58
C ALA A 24 26.49 10.47 8.49
N ASP A 25 26.38 11.48 9.34
CA ASP A 25 25.23 11.64 10.23
C ASP A 25 23.95 12.00 9.45
N ALA A 26 24.04 12.92 8.49
CA ALA A 26 22.91 13.24 7.60
C ALA A 26 22.45 12.02 6.80
N SER A 27 23.37 11.14 6.39
CA SER A 27 23.03 9.90 5.67
C SER A 27 22.30 8.91 6.57
N ARG A 28 22.72 8.78 7.85
CA ARG A 28 22.04 7.92 8.82
C ARG A 28 20.65 8.42 9.16
N GLU A 29 20.49 9.73 9.35
CA GLU A 29 19.19 10.34 9.62
C GLU A 29 18.22 10.12 8.45
N ARG A 30 18.69 10.32 7.21
CA ARG A 30 17.88 10.01 6.02
C ARG A 30 17.44 8.55 5.97
N LEU A 31 18.36 7.61 6.24
CA LEU A 31 18.03 6.19 6.24
C LEU A 31 16.97 5.85 7.30
N ALA A 32 17.09 6.42 8.50
CA ALA A 32 16.12 6.22 9.57
C ALA A 32 14.73 6.75 9.17
N ILE A 33 14.66 7.98 8.66
CA ILE A 33 13.40 8.59 8.20
C ILE A 33 12.78 7.76 7.07
N THR A 34 13.56 7.30 6.08
CA THR A 34 13.05 6.46 5.00
C THR A 34 12.45 5.16 5.53
N ALA A 35 13.15 4.46 6.43
CA ALA A 35 12.67 3.20 7.01
C ALA A 35 11.35 3.38 7.80
N GLU A 36 11.19 4.51 8.48
CA GLU A 36 9.95 4.83 9.21
C GLU A 36 8.79 5.15 8.25
N VAL A 37 9.04 5.91 7.18
CA VAL A 37 8.05 6.20 6.13
C VAL A 37 7.58 4.92 5.45
N GLU A 38 8.50 4.02 5.11
CA GLU A 38 8.18 2.69 4.57
C GLU A 38 7.35 1.86 5.54
N THR A 39 7.73 1.84 6.83
CA THR A 39 6.99 1.12 7.87
C THR A 39 5.55 1.64 7.99
N ALA A 40 5.37 2.97 7.98
CA ALA A 40 4.05 3.59 8.00
C ALA A 40 3.22 3.25 6.75
N ALA A 41 3.84 3.30 5.56
CA ALA A 41 3.18 2.94 4.30
C ALA A 41 2.75 1.46 4.27
N VAL A 42 3.57 0.55 4.79
CA VAL A 42 3.22 -0.86 4.94
C VAL A 42 2.05 -1.03 5.91
N GLY A 43 1.99 -0.24 6.99
CA GLY A 43 0.86 -0.20 7.92
C GLY A 43 -0.45 0.13 7.20
N ILE A 44 -0.47 1.24 6.45
CA ILE A 44 -1.63 1.65 5.63
C ILE A 44 -2.02 0.54 4.65
N ALA A 45 -1.04 -0.02 3.92
CA ALA A 45 -1.31 -1.07 2.94
C ALA A 45 -1.93 -2.32 3.58
N ARG A 46 -1.51 -2.69 4.80
CA ARG A 46 -2.06 -3.84 5.55
C ARG A 46 -3.47 -3.58 6.04
N GLU A 47 -3.72 -2.41 6.60
CA GLU A 47 -5.05 -2.00 7.05
C GLU A 47 -6.03 -2.01 5.88
N ARG A 48 -5.62 -1.40 4.77
CA ARG A 48 -6.40 -1.35 3.54
C ARG A 48 -6.69 -2.72 2.97
N LEU A 49 -5.67 -3.58 2.92
CA LEU A 49 -5.83 -4.95 2.45
C LEU A 49 -6.76 -5.74 3.38
N HIS A 50 -6.67 -5.54 4.69
CA HIS A 50 -7.54 -6.18 5.66
C HIS A 50 -9.00 -5.78 5.41
N GLU A 51 -9.28 -4.47 5.33
CA GLU A 51 -10.60 -3.90 5.01
C GLU A 51 -11.22 -4.59 3.79
N ILE A 52 -10.51 -4.62 2.66
CA ILE A 52 -10.99 -5.24 1.41
C ILE A 52 -11.26 -6.73 1.61
N THR A 53 -10.36 -7.45 2.30
CA THR A 53 -10.55 -8.90 2.51
C THR A 53 -11.66 -9.26 3.50
N THR A 54 -12.29 -8.28 4.15
CA THR A 54 -13.50 -8.52 4.96
C THR A 54 -14.80 -8.46 4.15
N ARG A 55 -14.72 -8.09 2.87
CA ARG A 55 -15.87 -8.01 1.97
C ARG A 55 -16.13 -9.33 1.25
N SER A 56 -17.34 -9.49 0.74
CA SER A 56 -17.73 -10.67 -0.02
C SER A 56 -16.86 -10.79 -1.27
N TYR A 57 -16.68 -12.01 -1.76
CA TYR A 57 -15.78 -12.24 -2.89
C TYR A 57 -16.21 -11.50 -4.16
N ASP A 58 -17.52 -11.37 -4.37
CA ASP A 58 -18.21 -10.82 -5.54
C ASP A 58 -19.67 -10.52 -5.12
N GLU A 59 -20.35 -9.61 -5.81
CA GLU A 59 -21.78 -9.28 -5.61
C GLU A 59 -22.66 -10.53 -5.51
N ALA A 60 -22.41 -11.51 -6.38
CA ALA A 60 -23.19 -12.74 -6.41
C ALA A 60 -22.91 -13.69 -5.21
N ASP A 61 -21.96 -13.36 -4.33
CA ASP A 61 -21.63 -14.08 -3.10
C ASP A 61 -22.16 -13.39 -1.84
N ILE A 62 -22.79 -12.22 -1.95
CA ILE A 62 -23.39 -11.53 -0.79
C ILE A 62 -24.53 -12.39 -0.21
N GLY A 63 -24.41 -12.73 1.07
CA GLY A 63 -25.38 -13.57 1.78
C GLY A 63 -25.44 -15.02 1.29
N ARG A 64 -24.45 -15.47 0.51
CA ARG A 64 -24.36 -16.88 0.10
C ARG A 64 -23.82 -17.75 1.23
N ASP A 65 -24.53 -18.84 1.47
CA ASP A 65 -24.01 -19.94 2.28
C ASP A 65 -23.09 -20.85 1.47
N GLY A 66 -21.94 -21.19 2.04
CA GLY A 66 -21.02 -22.17 1.45
C GLY A 66 -20.05 -21.59 0.40
N ALA A 67 -19.05 -22.39 0.03
CA ALA A 67 -18.01 -21.95 -0.90
C ALA A 67 -18.51 -22.03 -2.35
N ARG A 68 -18.29 -20.97 -3.13
CA ARG A 68 -18.56 -20.96 -4.57
C ARG A 68 -17.62 -21.94 -5.30
N THR A 69 -18.20 -22.77 -6.16
CA THR A 69 -17.46 -23.73 -7.00
C THR A 69 -17.57 -23.44 -8.51
N SER A 70 -18.31 -22.41 -8.90
CA SER A 70 -18.56 -22.03 -10.30
C SER A 70 -18.39 -20.53 -10.51
N THR A 71 -17.82 -20.16 -11.65
CA THR A 71 -17.61 -18.76 -12.05
C THR A 71 -18.85 -18.11 -12.67
N VAL A 72 -19.94 -18.86 -12.84
CA VAL A 72 -21.19 -18.34 -13.40
C VAL A 72 -21.77 -17.25 -12.50
N GLY A 73 -22.08 -16.10 -13.09
CA GLY A 73 -22.66 -14.94 -12.40
C GLY A 73 -21.65 -14.09 -11.64
N LEU A 74 -20.34 -14.38 -11.74
CA LEU A 74 -19.31 -13.47 -11.24
C LEU A 74 -19.23 -12.20 -12.10
N THR A 75 -18.86 -11.08 -11.48
CA THR A 75 -18.66 -9.80 -12.17
C THR A 75 -17.62 -9.93 -13.28
N SER A 76 -17.93 -9.39 -14.45
CA SER A 76 -16.95 -9.35 -15.54
C SER A 76 -15.79 -8.44 -15.15
N PRO A 77 -14.51 -8.78 -15.41
CA PRO A 77 -13.39 -7.89 -15.09
C PRO A 77 -13.46 -6.52 -15.76
N SER A 78 -14.22 -6.35 -16.84
CA SER A 78 -14.48 -5.03 -17.45
C SER A 78 -15.42 -4.13 -16.62
N ASN A 79 -16.17 -4.74 -15.71
CA ASN A 79 -17.18 -4.09 -14.87
C ASN A 79 -16.70 -3.91 -13.44
N PHE A 80 -15.45 -4.29 -13.12
CA PHE A 80 -14.85 -4.04 -11.81
C PHE A 80 -14.85 -2.56 -11.46
N GLY A 81 -14.97 -2.30 -10.16
CA GLY A 81 -15.22 -0.99 -9.58
C GLY A 81 -16.66 -0.92 -9.10
N ARG A 82 -16.98 0.17 -8.42
CA ARG A 82 -18.26 0.33 -7.72
C ARG A 82 -19.48 -0.07 -8.54
N ASP A 83 -20.44 -0.65 -7.85
CA ASP A 83 -21.73 -0.99 -8.40
C ASP A 83 -22.76 0.14 -8.36
N THR A 84 -23.89 -0.10 -9.03
CA THR A 84 -24.97 0.89 -9.12
C THR A 84 -25.69 1.01 -7.79
N GLY A 85 -25.60 2.19 -7.16
CA GLY A 85 -26.15 2.43 -5.82
C GLY A 85 -25.07 2.74 -4.79
N GLU A 86 -23.82 2.47 -5.14
CA GLU A 86 -22.68 2.70 -4.29
C GLU A 86 -22.07 4.08 -4.51
N SER A 87 -22.09 4.91 -3.47
CA SER A 87 -21.56 6.28 -3.56
C SER A 87 -20.12 6.41 -3.06
N SER A 88 -19.69 5.54 -2.16
CA SER A 88 -18.47 5.70 -1.38
C SER A 88 -18.00 4.37 -0.80
N GLU A 89 -16.72 4.25 -0.47
CA GLU A 89 -16.15 2.98 0.02
C GLU A 89 -16.86 2.31 1.22
N PRO A 90 -17.50 3.05 2.15
CA PRO A 90 -18.32 2.43 3.18
C PRO A 90 -19.54 1.66 2.66
N SER A 91 -19.99 1.91 1.42
CA SER A 91 -21.07 1.15 0.80
C SER A 91 -20.58 -0.09 0.05
N PHE A 92 -19.28 -0.22 -0.22
CA PHE A 92 -18.70 -1.36 -0.92
C PHE A 92 -18.88 -2.63 -0.12
N ASP A 93 -19.58 -3.58 -0.71
CA ASP A 93 -19.93 -4.86 -0.11
C ASP A 93 -19.18 -6.05 -0.73
N ASP A 94 -18.54 -5.87 -1.88
CA ASP A 94 -17.64 -6.85 -2.48
C ASP A 94 -16.19 -6.36 -2.67
N ILE A 95 -15.34 -7.25 -3.19
CA ILE A 95 -13.90 -6.99 -3.35
C ILE A 95 -13.60 -6.13 -4.59
N ASP A 96 -14.33 -6.32 -5.69
CA ASP A 96 -14.05 -5.64 -6.95
C ASP A 96 -14.54 -4.20 -6.98
N ASP A 97 -15.44 -3.78 -6.10
CA ASP A 97 -15.79 -2.37 -5.90
C ASP A 97 -14.58 -1.47 -5.63
N PHE A 98 -13.56 -2.03 -4.96
CA PHE A 98 -12.33 -1.35 -4.62
C PHE A 98 -11.39 -1.19 -5.82
N HIS A 99 -11.66 -1.82 -6.97
CA HIS A 99 -10.81 -1.70 -8.14
C HIS A 99 -10.71 -0.24 -8.63
N GLY A 100 -9.48 0.25 -8.79
CA GLY A 100 -9.22 1.60 -9.29
C GLY A 100 -9.44 2.70 -8.25
N ARG A 101 -9.75 2.34 -7.00
CA ARG A 101 -9.94 3.31 -5.91
C ARG A 101 -8.60 3.79 -5.37
N ALA A 102 -8.57 5.04 -4.95
CA ALA A 102 -7.42 5.70 -4.36
C ALA A 102 -7.91 6.80 -3.42
N ARG A 103 -7.35 6.85 -2.21
CA ARG A 103 -7.64 7.87 -1.21
C ARG A 103 -6.36 8.43 -0.60
N PRO A 104 -6.38 9.68 -0.12
CA PRO A 104 -5.32 10.20 0.71
C PRO A 104 -5.41 9.59 2.11
N ASP A 105 -4.25 9.24 2.68
CA ASP A 105 -4.12 8.79 4.06
C ASP A 105 -3.11 9.67 4.78
N THR A 106 -3.30 9.93 6.07
CA THR A 106 -2.39 10.74 6.86
C THR A 106 -2.05 10.03 8.16
N VAL A 107 -0.76 9.82 8.39
CA VAL A 107 -0.23 9.18 9.60
C VAL A 107 0.57 10.21 10.38
N ARG A 108 0.27 10.32 11.67
CA ARG A 108 1.02 11.20 12.57
C ARG A 108 2.34 10.53 12.96
N TRP A 109 3.46 11.18 12.65
CA TRP A 109 4.79 10.72 13.04
C TRP A 109 5.63 11.88 13.59
N ASN A 110 6.18 11.71 14.80
CA ASN A 110 7.00 12.72 15.48
C ASN A 110 6.44 14.15 15.44
N ASN A 111 5.14 14.27 15.75
CA ASN A 111 4.40 15.53 15.71
C ASN A 111 4.40 16.24 14.33
N ARG A 112 4.55 15.46 13.25
CA ARG A 112 4.38 15.86 11.85
C ARG A 112 3.40 14.92 11.17
N ASP A 113 2.76 15.40 10.12
CA ASP A 113 1.83 14.61 9.32
C ASP A 113 2.58 14.04 8.11
N LEU A 114 2.62 12.72 8.01
CA LEU A 114 3.06 12.02 6.82
C LEU A 114 1.84 11.76 5.95
N VAL A 115 1.81 12.39 4.79
CA VAL A 115 0.71 12.26 3.84
C VAL A 115 1.06 11.18 2.82
N PHE A 116 0.13 10.26 2.60
CA PHE A 116 0.23 9.17 1.65
C PHE A 116 -0.96 9.21 0.69
N ARG A 117 -0.84 8.47 -0.40
CA ARG A 117 -1.95 8.12 -1.27
C ARG A 117 -1.91 6.62 -1.51
N ASP A 118 -2.98 5.94 -1.12
CA ASP A 118 -3.19 4.55 -1.46
C ASP A 118 -3.80 4.42 -2.87
N SER A 119 -3.66 3.24 -3.46
CA SER A 119 -4.42 2.82 -4.61
C SER A 119 -4.61 1.32 -4.60
N VAL A 120 -5.79 0.90 -5.07
CA VAL A 120 -6.20 -0.50 -5.08
C VAL A 120 -6.44 -0.95 -6.51
N SER A 121 -5.94 -2.14 -6.83
CA SER A 121 -6.20 -2.82 -8.10
C SER A 121 -6.56 -4.26 -7.81
N VAL A 122 -7.73 -4.68 -8.31
CA VAL A 122 -8.23 -6.05 -8.23
C VAL A 122 -8.17 -6.68 -9.62
N ARG A 123 -7.81 -7.95 -9.71
CA ARG A 123 -7.88 -8.70 -10.98
C ARG A 123 -8.15 -10.17 -10.73
N TYR A 124 -8.78 -10.85 -11.67
CA TYR A 124 -8.82 -12.31 -11.63
C TYR A 124 -7.44 -12.90 -11.91
N VAL A 125 -7.16 -14.03 -11.26
CA VAL A 125 -5.96 -14.83 -11.47
C VAL A 125 -6.31 -16.30 -11.62
N VAL A 126 -5.47 -17.02 -12.35
CA VAL A 126 -5.53 -18.48 -12.45
C VAL A 126 -5.05 -19.08 -11.12
N PRO A 127 -5.86 -19.85 -10.38
CA PRO A 127 -5.53 -20.30 -9.01
C PRO A 127 -4.18 -21.03 -8.89
N GLU A 128 -3.79 -21.80 -9.91
CA GLU A 128 -2.59 -22.65 -9.89
C GLU A 128 -1.30 -21.87 -10.17
N THR A 129 -1.40 -20.78 -10.93
CA THR A 129 -0.22 -20.05 -11.43
C THR A 129 -0.12 -18.61 -10.95
N ALA A 130 -1.21 -18.09 -10.35
CA ALA A 130 -1.40 -16.68 -10.07
C ALA A 130 -1.24 -15.76 -11.30
N ALA A 131 -1.31 -16.33 -12.52
CA ALA A 131 -1.24 -15.57 -13.75
C ALA A 131 -2.53 -14.74 -13.91
N PRO A 132 -2.44 -13.50 -14.44
CA PRO A 132 -3.63 -12.69 -14.69
C PRO A 132 -4.59 -13.40 -15.65
N SER A 133 -5.89 -13.30 -15.36
CA SER A 133 -6.96 -13.82 -16.23
C SER A 133 -7.83 -12.68 -16.73
N SER A 134 -8.18 -12.70 -18.02
CA SER A 134 -9.18 -11.80 -18.61
C SER A 134 -10.61 -12.28 -18.42
N SER A 135 -10.79 -13.47 -17.86
CA SER A 135 -12.07 -14.10 -17.58
C SER A 135 -12.24 -14.32 -16.08
N ALA A 136 -13.48 -14.37 -15.61
CA ALA A 136 -13.79 -14.65 -14.21
C ALA A 136 -13.20 -16.01 -13.78
N THR A 137 -12.55 -16.02 -12.62
CA THR A 137 -12.00 -17.22 -11.96
C THR A 137 -12.46 -17.26 -10.51
N LEU A 138 -12.16 -18.34 -9.79
CA LEU A 138 -12.40 -18.45 -8.35
C LEU A 138 -11.22 -17.92 -7.51
N ALA A 139 -10.39 -17.04 -8.09
CA ALA A 139 -9.31 -16.37 -7.39
C ALA A 139 -9.15 -14.93 -7.88
N LYS A 140 -9.25 -13.97 -6.95
CA LYS A 140 -8.95 -12.56 -7.21
C LYS A 140 -7.61 -12.23 -6.55
N GLU A 141 -6.80 -11.40 -7.20
CA GLU A 141 -5.63 -10.78 -6.60
C GLU A 141 -5.94 -9.32 -6.31
N ILE A 142 -5.74 -8.94 -5.04
CA ILE A 142 -5.82 -7.55 -4.58
C ILE A 142 -4.38 -7.02 -4.49
N THR A 143 -4.12 -5.91 -5.15
CA THR A 143 -2.88 -5.15 -5.05
C THR A 143 -3.15 -3.79 -4.43
N VAL A 144 -2.57 -3.54 -3.26
CA VAL A 144 -2.58 -2.22 -2.62
C VAL A 144 -1.22 -1.58 -2.83
N THR A 145 -1.20 -0.37 -3.38
CA THR A 145 0.02 0.42 -3.58
C THR A 145 -0.09 1.70 -2.77
N VAL A 146 0.91 1.99 -1.95
CA VAL A 146 0.96 3.22 -1.14
C VAL A 146 2.13 4.06 -1.61
N THR A 147 1.84 5.32 -1.92
CA THR A 147 2.83 6.30 -2.38
C THR A 147 2.91 7.43 -1.37
N ALA A 148 4.13 7.84 -1.00
CA ALA A 148 4.31 9.02 -0.15
C ALA A 148 3.96 10.29 -0.95
N ALA A 149 3.24 11.24 -0.36
CA ALA A 149 2.91 12.48 -1.03
C ALA A 149 4.12 13.43 -1.11
N ARG A 150 4.16 14.25 -2.18
CA ARG A 150 5.30 15.12 -2.53
C ARG A 150 5.68 16.17 -1.47
N ALA A 151 4.81 16.49 -0.52
CA ALA A 151 5.00 17.62 0.40
C ALA A 151 6.19 17.47 1.38
N GLY A 152 6.81 16.28 1.48
CA GLY A 152 7.94 16.03 2.38
C GLY A 152 9.19 15.43 1.71
N PHE A 153 9.22 15.26 0.38
CA PHE A 153 10.29 14.53 -0.31
C PHE A 153 10.89 15.34 -1.46
N ILE A 154 12.22 15.45 -1.52
CA ILE A 154 12.90 16.06 -2.67
C ILE A 154 12.99 14.99 -3.77
N GLY A 155 12.02 14.96 -4.69
CA GLY A 155 12.02 14.04 -5.84
C GLY A 155 10.63 13.57 -6.31
N THR A 156 10.61 12.57 -7.18
CA THR A 156 9.39 11.82 -7.54
C THR A 156 8.96 11.00 -6.33
N PRO A 157 7.66 10.97 -5.96
CA PRO A 157 7.22 10.19 -4.80
C PRO A 157 7.53 8.71 -5.03
N GLU A 158 8.34 8.14 -4.16
CA GLU A 158 8.67 6.72 -4.19
C GLU A 158 7.45 5.89 -3.79
N VAL A 159 7.28 4.74 -4.45
CA VAL A 159 6.32 3.72 -3.98
C VAL A 159 6.84 3.25 -2.63
N ALA A 160 6.20 3.72 -1.55
CA ALA A 160 6.63 3.45 -0.19
C ALA A 160 6.23 2.03 0.26
N ALA A 161 5.15 1.48 -0.31
CA ALA A 161 4.78 0.07 -0.11
C ALA A 161 3.94 -0.47 -1.25
N ARG A 162 4.07 -1.78 -1.51
CA ARG A 162 3.17 -2.54 -2.39
C ARG A 162 2.89 -3.91 -1.77
N LEU A 163 1.63 -4.18 -1.46
CA LEU A 163 1.18 -5.48 -0.94
C LEU A 163 0.24 -6.16 -1.93
N ARG A 164 0.37 -7.47 -2.04
CA ARG A 164 -0.45 -8.33 -2.90
C ARG A 164 -1.01 -9.48 -2.09
N ARG A 165 -2.27 -9.82 -2.31
CA ARG A 165 -2.91 -11.00 -1.72
C ARG A 165 -3.88 -11.63 -2.70
N ILE A 166 -3.83 -12.95 -2.78
CA ILE A 166 -4.80 -13.75 -3.50
C ILE A 166 -5.90 -14.16 -2.53
N VAL A 167 -7.14 -13.98 -2.95
CA VAL A 167 -8.35 -14.35 -2.23
C VAL A 167 -9.16 -15.31 -3.09
N THR A 168 -9.79 -16.27 -2.44
CA THR A 168 -10.70 -17.24 -3.06
C THR A 168 -12.06 -17.12 -2.37
N PRO A 169 -13.17 -17.45 -3.04
CA PRO A 169 -14.47 -17.48 -2.39
C PRO A 169 -14.45 -18.48 -1.24
N THR A 170 -14.51 -17.98 -0.01
CA THR A 170 -14.73 -18.80 1.19
C THR A 170 -16.23 -18.89 1.47
N ALA A 171 -16.66 -19.96 2.14
CA ALA A 171 -18.00 -19.99 2.72
C ALA A 171 -18.08 -18.87 3.75
N ASP A 172 -18.99 -17.92 3.55
CA ASP A 172 -19.28 -16.92 4.56
C ASP A 172 -19.89 -17.67 5.76
N VAL A 173 -19.20 -17.68 6.90
CA VAL A 173 -19.81 -18.17 8.14
C VAL A 173 -20.67 -17.02 8.63
N SER A 174 -21.90 -16.99 8.15
CA SER A 174 -22.99 -16.13 8.60
C SER A 174 -22.88 -15.87 10.11
N HIS A 175 -22.43 -14.68 10.50
CA HIS A 175 -22.64 -14.22 11.87
C HIS A 175 -24.11 -13.82 11.98
N SER A 176 -24.99 -14.79 12.23
CA SER A 176 -26.34 -14.49 12.71
C SER A 176 -26.20 -13.92 14.11
N MET A 177 -26.28 -12.60 14.25
CA MET A 177 -26.63 -12.02 15.54
C MET A 177 -28.14 -12.13 15.70
N SER A 178 -28.53 -13.13 16.50
CA SER A 178 -29.84 -13.19 17.18
C SER A 178 -29.89 -12.17 18.31
#